data_AF-A0A221UXZ3-F1
#
_entry.id   AF-A0A221UXZ3-F1
#
_cell.length_a   1.000
_cell.length_b   1.000
_cell.length_c   1.000
_cell.angle_alpha   90.00
_cell.angle_beta   90.00
_cell.angle_gamma   90.00
#
_symmetry.space_group_name_H-M   'P 1'
#
loop_
_entity.id
_entity.type
_entity.pdbx_description
1 polymer ?
#
loop_
_entity_poly.entity_id
_entity_poly.type
_entity_poly.pdbx_seq_one_letter_code
_entity_poly.pdbx_strand_id
1 'polypeptide(L)'
;MKTVIVGVTFFLCALPLCAQLEQDKVKHFAAGTLSGAIGADIADGFSGGNRYWRIAGAVTSSLLAGLAKEAYDEHKYGGWDNRDLAATVLGGVSIGITIDIFSEKRQRKEKEMMVQIIDENMTFGKQGRDD
;
A
#
# COMPACT_ATOMS: atom_id res chain seq x y z
N MET A 1 0.57 -12.32 -15.31
CA MET A 1 0.05 -11.46 -16.40
C MET A 1 -1.33 -10.92 -16.08
N LYS A 2 -2.32 -11.76 -15.76
CA LYS A 2 -3.69 -11.32 -15.45
C LYS A 2 -3.78 -10.27 -14.32
N THR A 3 -3.01 -10.42 -13.24
CA THR A 3 -2.95 -9.45 -12.12
C THR A 3 -2.29 -8.12 -12.50
N VAL A 4 -1.27 -8.16 -13.38
CA VAL A 4 -0.61 -6.95 -13.89
C VAL A 4 -1.54 -6.19 -14.83
N ILE A 5 -2.31 -6.91 -15.66
CA ILE A 5 -3.31 -6.32 -16.55
C ILE A 5 -4.41 -5.63 -15.72
N VAL A 6 -4.93 -6.27 -14.67
CA VAL A 6 -5.93 -5.66 -13.79
C VAL A 6 -5.38 -4.41 -13.07
N GLY A 7 -4.14 -4.46 -12.58
CA GLY A 7 -3.50 -3.30 -11.94
C GLY A 7 -3.24 -2.14 -12.91
N VAL A 8 -2.81 -2.44 -14.14
CA VAL A 8 -2.57 -1.45 -15.19
C VAL A 8 -3.90 -0.86 -15.70
N THR A 9 -4.95 -1.67 -15.84
CA THR A 9 -6.30 -1.19 -16.20
C THR A 9 -6.90 -0.32 -15.10
N PHE A 10 -6.74 -0.67 -13.82
CA PHE A 10 -7.18 0.17 -12.69
C PHE A 10 -6.43 1.51 -12.66
N PHE A 11 -5.10 1.49 -12.87
CA PHE A 11 -4.27 2.69 -12.93
C PHE A 11 -4.62 3.58 -14.14
N LEU A 12 -4.84 3.00 -15.33
CA LEU A 12 -5.25 3.71 -16.55
C LEU A 12 -6.67 4.30 -16.44
N CYS A 13 -7.60 3.62 -15.75
CA CYS A 13 -8.94 4.16 -15.44
C CYS A 13 -8.92 5.28 -14.40
N ALA A 14 -7.86 5.40 -13.59
CA ALA A 14 -7.69 6.49 -12.63
C ALA A 14 -7.08 7.77 -13.26
N LEU A 15 -6.43 7.69 -14.42
CA LEU A 15 -5.84 8.85 -15.11
C LEU A 15 -6.84 9.97 -15.46
N PRO A 16 -8.08 9.71 -15.95
CA PRO A 16 -9.05 10.78 -16.21
C PRO A 16 -9.60 11.44 -14.93
N LEU A 17 -9.46 10.83 -13.75
CA LEU A 17 -9.80 11.48 -12.47
C LEU A 17 -8.77 12.55 -12.08
N CYS A 18 -7.49 12.36 -12.43
CA CYS A 18 -6.42 13.32 -12.12
C CYS A 18 -6.55 14.65 -12.88
N ALA A 19 -7.22 14.65 -14.04
CA ALA A 19 -7.48 15.87 -14.82
C ALA A 19 -8.65 16.72 -14.27
N GLN A 20 -9.43 16.18 -13.32
CA GLN A 20 -10.57 16.87 -12.66
C GLN A 20 -10.33 17.16 -11.17
N LEU A 21 -9.18 16.79 -10.61
CA LEU A 21 -8.83 17.14 -9.23
C LEU A 21 -8.35 18.58 -9.18
N GLU A 22 -9.12 19.44 -8.51
CA GLU A 22 -8.66 20.76 -8.11
C GLU A 22 -7.31 20.65 -7.41
N GLN A 23 -6.42 21.61 -7.66
CA GLN A 23 -5.04 21.62 -7.16
C GLN A 23 -4.96 21.41 -5.63
N ASP A 24 -6.02 21.79 -4.91
CA ASP A 24 -6.15 21.59 -3.48
C ASP A 24 -6.36 20.12 -3.09
N LYS A 25 -7.19 19.39 -3.84
CA LYS A 25 -7.49 17.97 -3.59
C LYS A 25 -6.30 17.05 -3.84
N VAL A 26 -5.35 17.48 -4.67
CA VAL A 26 -4.08 16.78 -4.86
C VAL A 26 -3.29 16.72 -3.54
N LYS A 27 -3.36 17.77 -2.71
CA LYS A 27 -2.69 17.77 -1.40
C LYS A 27 -3.36 16.78 -0.45
N HIS A 28 -4.69 16.72 -0.43
CA HIS A 28 -5.45 15.76 0.37
C HIS A 28 -5.12 14.32 -0.05
N PHE A 29 -5.06 14.06 -1.35
CA PHE A 29 -4.62 12.76 -1.89
C PHE A 29 -3.19 12.42 -1.50
N ALA A 30 -2.25 13.37 -1.62
CA ALA A 30 -0.86 13.17 -1.24
C ALA A 30 -0.71 12.90 0.27
N ALA A 31 -1.41 13.66 1.11
CA ALA A 31 -1.46 13.44 2.55
C ALA A 31 -2.01 12.05 2.90
N GLY A 32 -3.05 11.63 2.19
CA GLY A 32 -3.63 10.28 2.30
C GLY A 32 -2.66 9.18 1.88
N THR A 33 -1.89 9.42 0.82
CA THR A 33 -0.86 8.49 0.33
C THR A 33 0.27 8.35 1.35
N LEU A 34 0.74 9.46 1.94
CA LEU A 34 1.82 9.43 2.93
C LEU A 34 1.38 8.77 4.24
N SER A 35 0.24 9.20 4.80
CA SER A 35 -0.33 8.59 6.01
C SER A 35 -0.69 7.12 5.77
N GLY A 36 -1.20 6.79 4.59
CA GLY A 36 -1.47 5.43 4.15
C GLY A 36 -0.22 4.55 4.11
N ALA A 37 0.90 5.05 3.58
CA ALA A 37 2.16 4.30 3.56
C ALA A 37 2.64 3.97 4.98
N ILE A 38 2.57 4.94 5.90
CA ILE A 38 2.97 4.74 7.30
C ILE A 38 2.05 3.71 7.98
N GLY A 39 0.73 3.83 7.79
CA GLY A 39 -0.22 2.87 8.35
C GLY A 39 -0.05 1.46 7.79
N ALA A 40 0.26 1.36 6.49
CA ALA A 40 0.56 0.10 5.83
C ALA A 40 1.78 -0.58 6.46
N ASP A 41 2.87 0.16 6.67
CA ASP A 41 4.11 -0.35 7.22
C ASP A 41 3.93 -0.86 8.66
N ILE A 42 3.25 -0.07 9.50
CA ILE A 42 2.93 -0.46 10.87
C ILE A 42 2.07 -1.73 10.88
N ALA A 43 0.99 -1.77 10.09
CA ALA A 43 0.10 -2.93 10.06
C ALA A 43 0.77 -4.18 9.46
N ASP A 44 1.70 -4.00 8.53
CA ASP A 44 2.48 -5.10 7.95
C ASP A 44 3.41 -5.73 8.99
N GLY A 45 4.09 -4.89 9.78
CA GLY A 45 4.94 -5.33 10.88
C GLY A 45 4.16 -6.08 11.96
N PHE A 46 3.00 -5.57 12.38
CA PHE A 46 2.15 -6.23 13.38
C PHE A 46 1.54 -7.55 12.90
N SER A 47 1.21 -7.65 11.62
CA SER A 47 0.52 -8.82 11.06
C SER A 47 1.45 -9.91 10.51
N GLY A 48 2.76 -9.68 10.55
CA GLY A 48 3.75 -10.61 10.01
C GLY A 48 3.71 -10.73 8.49
N GLY A 49 3.44 -9.64 7.76
CA GLY A 49 3.46 -9.65 6.30
C GLY A 49 2.09 -9.85 5.63
N ASN A 50 0.98 -9.75 6.37
CA ASN A 50 -0.36 -10.05 5.84
C ASN A 50 -0.89 -8.90 4.97
N ARG A 51 -1.20 -9.22 3.70
CA ARG A 51 -1.71 -8.25 2.72
C ARG A 51 -2.96 -7.49 3.16
N TYR A 52 -3.91 -8.16 3.80
CA TYR A 52 -5.18 -7.55 4.18
C TYR A 52 -4.97 -6.54 5.30
N TRP A 53 -4.07 -6.85 6.24
CA TRP A 53 -3.67 -5.92 7.30
C TRP A 53 -2.91 -4.73 6.75
N ARG A 54 -2.01 -4.94 5.79
CA ARG A 54 -1.29 -3.84 5.12
C ARG A 54 -2.25 -2.86 4.44
N ILE A 55 -3.20 -3.38 3.65
CA ILE A 55 -4.21 -2.55 2.98
C ILE A 55 -5.12 -1.87 4.01
N ALA A 56 -5.61 -2.61 5.01
CA ALA A 56 -6.47 -2.06 6.05
C ALA A 56 -5.75 -0.95 6.85
N GLY A 57 -4.47 -1.14 7.16
CA GLY A 57 -3.62 -0.15 7.82
C GLY A 57 -3.53 1.13 6.99
N ALA A 58 -3.30 1.00 5.68
CA ALA A 58 -3.21 2.14 4.76
C ALA A 58 -4.52 2.93 4.66
N VAL A 59 -5.65 2.24 4.58
CA VAL A 59 -6.97 2.88 4.47
C VAL A 59 -7.39 3.51 5.81
N THR A 60 -7.11 2.83 6.92
CA THR A 60 -7.51 3.32 8.25
C THR A 60 -6.68 4.53 8.65
N SER A 61 -5.37 4.53 8.38
CA SER A 61 -4.52 5.68 8.70
C SER A 61 -4.85 6.91 7.86
N SER A 62 -5.14 6.73 6.57
CA SER A 62 -5.55 7.85 5.70
C SER A 62 -6.93 8.39 6.09
N LEU A 63 -7.88 7.53 6.45
CA LEU A 63 -9.18 7.93 6.96
C LEU A 63 -9.04 8.73 8.26
N LEU A 64 -8.25 8.25 9.23
CA LEU A 64 -8.00 8.95 10.48
C LEU A 64 -7.34 10.32 10.25
N ALA A 65 -6.34 10.38 9.35
CA ALA A 65 -5.68 11.64 9.01
C ALA A 65 -6.64 12.63 8.35
N GLY A 66 -7.50 12.16 7.44
CA GLY A 66 -8.52 12.99 6.78
C GLY A 66 -9.55 13.49 7.78
N LEU A 67 -10.12 12.61 8.60
CA LEU A 67 -11.10 12.98 9.63
C LEU A 67 -10.53 14.00 10.61
N ALA A 68 -9.27 13.82 11.04
CA ALA A 68 -8.61 14.76 11.93
C ALA A 68 -8.42 16.15 11.28
N LYS A 69 -8.08 16.20 9.97
CA LYS A 69 -7.92 17.46 9.24
C LYS A 69 -9.26 18.17 9.05
N GLU A 70 -10.27 17.47 8.57
CA GLU A 70 -11.61 18.04 8.34
C GLU A 70 -12.28 18.47 9.64
N ALA A 71 -12.14 17.70 10.73
CA ALA A 71 -12.67 18.10 12.04
C ALA A 71 -11.98 19.36 12.58
N TYR A 72 -10.68 19.52 12.33
CA TYR A 72 -9.95 20.73 12.69
C TYR A 72 -10.38 21.93 11.86
N ASP A 73 -10.59 21.74 10.55
CA ASP A 73 -11.03 22.80 9.64
C ASP A 73 -12.47 23.24 9.92
N GLU A 74 -13.36 22.31 10.27
CA GLU A 74 -14.72 22.63 10.72
C GLU A 74 -14.69 23.49 11.99
N HIS A 75 -13.87 23.10 12.98
CA HIS A 75 -13.77 23.83 14.23
C HIS A 75 -13.21 25.25 14.06
N LYS A 76 -12.25 25.44 13.15
CA LYS A 76 -11.48 26.69 13.04
C LYS A 76 -11.94 27.62 11.92
N TYR A 77 -12.40 27.04 10.81
CA TYR A 77 -12.74 27.76 9.58
C TYR A 77 -14.18 27.47 9.08
N GLY A 78 -14.89 26.50 9.68
CA GLY A 78 -16.25 26.09 9.26
C GLY A 78 -16.29 25.48 7.85
N GLY A 79 -15.22 24.75 7.49
CA GLY A 79 -14.93 24.36 6.11
C GLY A 79 -14.85 22.84 5.87
N TRP A 80 -15.69 22.03 6.53
CA TRP A 80 -15.72 20.59 6.27
C TRP A 80 -16.07 20.28 4.79
N ASP A 81 -15.20 19.54 4.09
CA ASP A 81 -15.47 19.02 2.76
C ASP A 81 -15.29 17.49 2.70
N ASN A 82 -16.41 16.78 2.53
CA ASN A 82 -16.43 15.32 2.31
C ASN A 82 -15.56 14.89 1.13
N ARG A 83 -15.37 15.79 0.17
CA ARG A 83 -14.67 15.56 -1.09
C ARG A 83 -13.15 15.62 -0.86
N ASP A 84 -12.68 16.37 0.14
CA ASP A 84 -11.30 16.37 0.63
C ASP A 84 -10.99 15.12 1.46
N LEU A 85 -11.91 14.74 2.35
CA LEU A 85 -11.84 13.47 3.06
C LEU A 85 -11.74 12.28 2.10
N ALA A 86 -12.59 12.26 1.06
CA ALA A 86 -12.57 11.21 0.04
C ALA A 86 -11.23 11.18 -0.72
N ALA A 87 -10.67 12.35 -1.07
CA ALA A 87 -9.37 12.42 -1.73
C ALA A 87 -8.25 11.82 -0.84
N THR A 88 -8.25 12.13 0.46
CA THR A 88 -7.31 11.53 1.42
C THR A 88 -7.48 10.01 1.53
N VAL A 89 -8.71 9.52 1.66
CA VAL A 89 -8.95 8.07 1.73
C VAL A 89 -8.50 7.37 0.44
N LEU A 90 -8.80 7.94 -0.72
CA LEU A 90 -8.38 7.40 -2.03
C LEU A 90 -6.86 7.36 -2.17
N GLY A 91 -6.14 8.36 -1.63
CA GLY A 91 -4.68 8.33 -1.52
C GLY A 91 -4.19 7.11 -0.75
N GLY A 92 -4.78 6.85 0.43
CA GLY A 92 -4.45 5.67 1.24
C GLY A 92 -4.79 4.33 0.59
N VAL A 93 -5.94 4.24 -0.09
CA VAL A 93 -6.30 3.04 -0.87
C VAL A 93 -5.28 2.79 -1.98
N SER A 94 -4.92 3.84 -2.73
CA SER A 94 -4.00 3.73 -3.86
C SER A 94 -2.61 3.24 -3.43
N ILE A 95 -2.07 3.80 -2.33
CA ILE A 95 -0.76 3.39 -1.83
C ILE A 95 -0.82 2.01 -1.18
N GLY A 96 -1.91 1.66 -0.49
CA GLY A 96 -2.10 0.33 0.10
C GLY A 96 -2.04 -0.78 -0.94
N ILE A 97 -2.74 -0.60 -2.08
CA ILE A 97 -2.68 -1.53 -3.21
C ILE A 97 -1.28 -1.56 -3.83
N THR A 98 -0.66 -0.38 -3.98
CA THR A 98 0.70 -0.28 -4.55
C THR A 98 1.70 -1.06 -3.70
N ILE A 99 1.73 -0.84 -2.38
CA ILE A 99 2.65 -1.55 -1.49
C ILE A 99 2.31 -3.06 -1.48
N ASP A 100 1.04 -3.46 -1.50
CA ASP A 100 0.65 -4.87 -1.58
C ASP A 100 1.30 -5.59 -2.78
N ILE A 101 1.18 -4.99 -3.97
CA ILE A 101 1.75 -5.54 -5.22
C ILE A 101 3.28 -5.67 -5.13
N PHE A 102 3.96 -4.67 -4.57
CA PHE A 102 5.43 -4.69 -4.46
C PHE A 102 5.92 -5.65 -3.37
N SER A 103 5.23 -5.73 -2.24
CA SER A 103 5.56 -6.64 -1.15
C SER A 103 5.33 -8.11 -1.52
N GLU A 104 4.28 -8.43 -2.28
CA GLU A 104 4.04 -9.80 -2.77
C GLU A 104 5.19 -10.27 -3.69
N LYS A 105 5.68 -9.40 -4.57
CA LYS A 105 6.85 -9.68 -5.42
C LYS A 105 8.10 -9.95 -4.59
N ARG A 106 8.32 -9.16 -3.53
CA ARG A 106 9.48 -9.31 -2.64
C ARG A 106 9.42 -10.65 -1.89
N GLN A 107 8.29 -10.96 -1.25
CA GLN A 107 8.10 -12.20 -0.50
C GLN A 107 8.28 -13.45 -1.38
N ARG A 108 7.84 -13.39 -2.66
CA ARG A 108 8.05 -14.49 -3.62
C ARG A 108 9.55 -14.72 -3.90
N LYS A 109 10.31 -13.67 -4.18
CA LYS A 109 11.75 -13.76 -4.43
C LYS A 109 12.52 -14.29 -3.22
N GLU A 110 12.15 -13.85 -2.02
CA GLU A 110 12.76 -14.33 -0.77
C GLU A 110 12.52 -15.83 -0.56
N LYS A 111 11.31 -16.33 -0.86
CA LYS A 111 11.03 -17.77 -0.84
C LYS A 111 11.82 -18.57 -1.88
N GLU A 112 11.92 -18.05 -3.10
CA GLU A 112 12.69 -18.70 -4.18
C GLU A 112 14.19 -18.81 -3.81
N MET A 113 14.80 -17.76 -3.28
CA MET A 113 16.18 -17.81 -2.78
C MET A 113 16.36 -18.78 -1.62
N MET A 114 15.42 -18.80 -0.66
CA MET A 114 15.49 -19.73 0.47
C MET A 114 15.46 -21.19 0.02
N VAL A 115 14.61 -21.51 -0.96
CA VAL A 115 14.54 -22.86 -1.54
C VAL A 115 15.85 -23.21 -2.25
N GLN A 116 16.43 -22.29 -3.01
CA GLN A 116 17.74 -22.50 -3.67
C GLN A 116 18.85 -22.77 -2.65
N ILE A 117 18.93 -21.98 -1.57
CA ILE A 117 19.93 -22.18 -0.51
C ILE A 117 19.75 -23.53 0.18
N ILE A 118 18.51 -23.95 0.44
CA ILE A 118 18.23 -25.26 1.06
C ILE A 118 18.62 -26.40 0.12
N ASP A 119 18.29 -26.31 -1.17
CA ASP A 119 18.65 -27.31 -2.17
C ASP A 119 20.17 -27.43 -2.37
N GLU A 120 20.85 -26.28 -2.44
CA GLU A 120 22.32 -26.20 -2.45
C GLU A 120 22.91 -26.87 -1.21
N ASN A 121 22.41 -26.56 -0.01
CA ASN A 121 22.94 -27.15 1.22
C ASN A 121 22.66 -28.67 1.31
N MET A 122 21.52 -29.14 0.80
CA MET A 122 21.21 -30.58 0.74
C MET A 122 22.07 -31.33 -0.29
N THR A 123 22.42 -30.70 -1.40
CA THR A 123 23.29 -31.29 -2.43
C THR A 123 24.74 -31.38 -1.93
N PHE A 124 25.26 -30.32 -1.30
CA PHE A 124 26.58 -30.37 -0.64
C PHE A 124 26.66 -31.43 0.47
N GLY A 125 25.61 -31.55 1.30
CA GLY A 125 25.56 -32.55 2.37
C GLY A 125 25.47 -34.01 1.89
N LYS A 126 25.05 -34.25 0.64
CA LYS A 126 25.12 -35.58 0.01
C LYS A 126 26.52 -35.85 -0.54
N GLN A 127 27.15 -34.87 -1.17
CA GLN A 127 28.46 -35.04 -1.79
C GLN A 127 29.55 -35.41 -0.78
N GLY A 128 29.56 -34.80 0.42
CA GLY A 128 30.50 -35.18 1.50
C GLY A 128 30.17 -36.47 2.26
N ARG A 129 29.16 -37.25 1.84
CA ARG A 129 28.80 -38.54 2.45
C ARG A 129 29.19 -39.75 1.58
N ASP A 130 29.50 -39.49 0.31
CA ASP A 130 29.92 -40.50 -0.67
C ASP A 130 31.46 -40.57 -0.81
N ASP A 131 32.19 -39.79 0.00
CA ASP A 131 33.66 -39.76 0.15
C ASP A 131 34.11 -40.52 1.42
#